data_AF-A0A959HL60-F1
#
_entry.id   AF-A0A959HL60-F1
#
_cell.length_a   1.000
_cell.length_b   1.000
_cell.length_c   1.000
_cell.angle_alpha   90.00
_cell.angle_beta   90.00
_cell.angle_gamma   90.00
#
_symmetry.space_group_name_H-M   'P 1'
#
loop_
_entity.id
_entity.type
_entity.pdbx_description
1 polymer ?
#
loop_
_entity_poly.entity_id
_entity_poly.type
_entity_poly.pdbx_seq_one_letter_code
_entity_poly.pdbx_strand_id
1 'polypeptide(L)'
;RDEKIKELAAACEEGTGNKCRVITLYNGGKYVLHSYKRYSDVRLVMAPDVQIAATGWDWDNFTYPRYELDFAFLRAYDEKGQPVESPHYFQWSEKGAAEGEPVFVIGRPGNTDRL
;
A
#
# COMPACT_ATOMS: atom_id res chain seq x y z
N ARG A 1 -8.55 -27.29 3.95
CA ARG A 1 -7.89 -26.02 4.36
C ARG A 1 -8.42 -24.84 3.55
N ASP A 2 -8.23 -24.84 2.24
CA ASP A 2 -8.56 -23.68 1.40
C ASP A 2 -10.07 -23.38 1.36
N GLU A 3 -10.91 -24.41 1.48
CA GLU A 3 -12.35 -24.25 1.71
C GLU A 3 -12.65 -23.48 2.99
N LYS A 4 -11.98 -23.81 4.10
CA LYS A 4 -12.16 -23.09 5.37
C LYS A 4 -11.69 -21.65 5.29
N ILE A 5 -10.61 -21.38 4.55
CA ILE A 5 -10.14 -20.02 4.28
C ILE A 5 -11.20 -19.22 3.51
N LYS A 6 -11.78 -19.82 2.46
CA LYS A 6 -12.84 -19.19 1.67
C LYS A 6 -14.08 -18.91 2.52
N GLU A 7 -14.49 -19.88 3.33
CA GLU A 7 -15.62 -19.76 4.26
C GLU A 7 -15.41 -18.60 5.24
N LEU A 8 -14.24 -18.52 5.89
CA LEU A 8 -13.92 -17.45 6.85
C LEU A 8 -13.85 -16.06 6.19
N ALA A 9 -13.29 -15.99 4.98
CA ALA A 9 -13.26 -14.75 4.23
C ALA A 9 -14.68 -14.30 3.87
N ALA A 10 -15.53 -15.19 3.33
CA ALA A 10 -16.91 -14.89 2.95
C ALA A 10 -17.75 -14.42 4.15
N ALA A 11 -17.68 -15.14 5.28
CA ALA A 11 -18.38 -14.77 6.51
C ALA A 11 -17.96 -13.38 7.02
N CYS A 12 -16.67 -13.03 6.88
CA CYS A 12 -16.17 -11.70 7.21
C CYS A 12 -16.69 -10.63 6.25
N GLU A 13 -16.74 -10.90 4.93
CA GLU A 13 -17.28 -9.95 3.96
C GLU A 13 -18.76 -9.68 4.20
N GLU A 14 -19.56 -10.72 4.48
CA GLU A 14 -20.98 -10.60 4.81
C GLU A 14 -21.20 -9.79 6.10
N GLY A 15 -20.41 -10.06 7.14
CA GLY A 15 -20.58 -9.40 8.44
C GLY A 15 -20.07 -7.96 8.50
N THR A 16 -19.11 -7.58 7.66
CA THR A 16 -18.47 -6.25 7.71
C THR A 16 -18.77 -5.36 6.51
N GLY A 17 -19.22 -5.93 5.39
CA GLY A 17 -19.31 -5.24 4.09
C GLY A 17 -17.94 -4.86 3.50
N ASN A 18 -16.84 -5.25 4.14
CA ASN A 18 -15.48 -4.98 3.71
C ASN A 18 -14.93 -6.15 2.90
N LYS A 19 -13.83 -5.90 2.17
CA LYS A 19 -13.09 -6.99 1.53
C LYS A 19 -12.21 -7.70 2.53
N CYS A 20 -12.41 -9.00 2.68
CA CYS A 20 -11.70 -9.80 3.67
C CYS A 20 -10.78 -10.82 3.01
N ARG A 21 -9.59 -11.00 3.58
CA ARG A 21 -8.59 -11.96 3.08
C ARG A 21 -7.85 -12.61 4.23
N VAL A 22 -7.73 -13.94 4.17
CA VAL A 22 -6.84 -14.69 5.05
C VAL A 22 -5.44 -14.69 4.45
N ILE A 23 -4.47 -14.27 5.24
CA ILE A 23 -3.04 -14.27 4.90
C ILE A 23 -2.40 -15.45 5.61
N THR A 24 -1.65 -16.24 4.84
CA THR A 24 -0.84 -17.35 5.38
C THR A 24 0.56 -16.83 5.69
N LEU A 25 1.03 -17.08 6.90
CA LEU A 25 2.35 -16.68 7.39
C LEU A 25 3.13 -17.92 7.84
N TYR A 26 4.47 -17.82 7.83
CA TYR A 26 5.39 -18.86 8.29
C TYR A 26 5.12 -20.24 7.63
N ASN A 27 4.99 -20.28 6.30
CA ASN A 27 4.69 -21.49 5.51
C ASN A 27 3.49 -22.32 6.01
N GLY A 28 2.45 -21.65 6.52
CA GLY A 28 1.26 -22.31 7.06
C GLY A 28 1.26 -22.49 8.57
N GLY A 29 2.30 -22.01 9.27
CA GLY A 29 2.34 -21.99 10.73
C GLY A 29 1.37 -20.99 11.36
N LYS A 30 0.91 -19.97 10.61
CA LYS A 30 -0.09 -19.00 11.10
C LYS A 30 -0.99 -18.52 9.97
N TYR A 31 -2.25 -18.26 10.32
CA TYR A 31 -3.25 -17.66 9.43
C TYR A 31 -3.82 -16.42 10.11
N VAL A 32 -3.90 -15.30 9.38
CA VAL A 32 -4.43 -14.02 9.89
C VAL A 32 -5.52 -13.52 8.94
N LEU A 33 -6.71 -13.26 9.47
CA LEU A 33 -7.81 -12.66 8.72
C LEU A 33 -7.68 -11.14 8.77
N HIS A 34 -7.59 -10.50 7.61
CA HIS A 34 -7.65 -9.05 7.47
C HIS A 34 -8.97 -8.63 6.82
N SER A 35 -9.58 -7.58 7.34
CA SER A 35 -10.73 -6.88 6.76
C SER A 35 -10.28 -5.50 6.26
N TYR A 36 -10.67 -5.14 5.04
CA TYR A 36 -10.25 -3.92 4.37
C TYR A 36 -11.47 -3.16 3.81
N LYS A 37 -11.63 -1.90 4.22
CA LYS A 37 -12.52 -0.98 3.51
C LYS A 37 -11.94 -0.73 2.13
N ARG A 38 -12.71 -1.03 1.08
CA ARG A 38 -12.32 -0.80 -0.32
C ARG A 38 -12.98 0.47 -0.83
N TYR A 39 -12.16 1.40 -1.30
CA TYR A 39 -12.63 2.57 -2.05
C TYR A 39 -12.53 2.26 -3.55
N SER A 40 -13.62 2.42 -4.28
CA SER A 40 -13.68 2.17 -5.72
C SER A 40 -13.50 3.43 -6.56
N ASP A 41 -13.80 4.61 -6.00
CA ASP A 41 -13.54 5.90 -6.63
C ASP A 41 -12.21 6.47 -6.10
N VAL A 42 -11.18 6.38 -6.92
CA VAL A 42 -9.85 6.94 -6.64
C VAL A 42 -9.46 7.83 -7.81
N ARG A 43 -9.16 9.09 -7.52
CA ARG A 43 -8.87 10.12 -8.53
C ARG A 43 -7.44 10.61 -8.40
N LEU A 44 -6.84 10.92 -9.54
CA LEU A 44 -5.53 11.58 -9.59
C LEU A 44 -5.64 13.01 -9.07
N VAL A 45 -4.75 13.38 -8.15
CA VAL A 45 -4.61 14.75 -7.65
C VAL A 45 -3.42 15.42 -8.31
N MET A 46 -2.28 14.74 -8.34
CA MET A 46 -1.05 15.26 -8.94
C MET A 46 -0.12 14.09 -9.29
N ALA A 47 0.53 14.20 -10.44
CA ALA A 47 1.70 13.42 -10.79
C ALA A 47 2.72 14.35 -11.48
N PRO A 48 4.03 14.16 -11.26
CA PRO A 48 5.06 14.83 -12.05
C PRO A 48 4.96 14.46 -13.53
N ASP A 49 5.61 15.24 -14.40
CA ASP A 49 5.83 14.82 -15.79
C ASP A 49 6.62 13.50 -15.81
N VAL A 50 6.32 12.62 -16.76
CA VAL A 50 6.97 11.31 -16.85
C VAL A 50 8.49 11.43 -17.01
N GLN A 51 8.99 12.48 -17.66
CA GLN A 51 10.43 12.72 -17.80
C GLN A 51 11.11 13.03 -16.46
N ILE A 52 10.36 13.61 -15.50
CA ILE A 52 10.82 13.89 -14.13
C ILE A 52 10.67 12.65 -13.25
N ALA A 53 9.53 11.96 -13.33
CA ALA A 53 9.24 10.78 -12.50
C ALA A 53 10.10 9.56 -12.87
N ALA A 54 10.50 9.43 -14.14
CA ALA A 54 11.31 8.33 -14.66
C ALA A 54 12.62 8.82 -15.29
N THR A 55 13.27 9.82 -14.67
CA THR A 55 14.59 10.30 -15.12
C THR A 55 15.59 9.14 -15.16
N GLY A 56 16.30 9.00 -16.28
CA GLY A 56 17.25 7.90 -16.52
C GLY A 56 16.62 6.62 -17.07
N TRP A 57 15.28 6.48 -17.00
CA TRP A 57 14.53 5.34 -17.52
C TRP A 57 15.12 3.99 -17.06
N ASP A 58 15.21 3.01 -17.95
CA ASP A 58 15.69 1.67 -17.64
C ASP A 58 17.17 1.63 -17.22
N TRP A 59 17.99 2.60 -17.67
CA TRP A 59 19.42 2.64 -17.35
C TRP A 59 19.67 2.95 -15.87
N ASP A 60 18.77 3.72 -15.25
CA ASP A 60 18.85 4.09 -13.84
C ASP A 60 18.02 3.15 -12.95
N ASN A 61 17.39 2.12 -13.53
CA ASN A 61 16.66 1.14 -12.74
C ASN A 61 17.64 0.25 -11.96
N PHE A 62 17.38 0.05 -10.67
CA PHE A 62 18.25 -0.70 -9.73
C PHE A 62 19.67 -0.15 -9.55
N THR A 63 19.90 1.14 -9.82
CA THR A 63 21.22 1.78 -9.64
C THR A 63 21.21 2.86 -8.54
N TYR A 64 22.41 3.25 -8.12
CA TYR A 64 22.67 4.41 -7.28
C TYR A 64 23.96 5.09 -7.79
N PRO A 65 24.04 6.43 -7.89
CA PRO A 65 23.07 7.44 -7.47
C PRO A 65 21.81 7.48 -8.34
N ARG A 66 20.69 7.97 -7.78
CA ARG A 66 19.39 8.06 -8.45
C ARG A 66 18.78 9.45 -8.22
N TYR A 67 18.16 10.01 -9.25
CA TYR A 67 17.72 11.42 -9.26
C TYR A 67 16.25 11.62 -9.68
N GLU A 68 15.51 10.54 -9.85
CA GLU A 68 14.09 10.62 -10.22
C GLU A 68 13.23 11.13 -9.06
N LEU A 69 12.06 11.67 -9.41
CA LEU A 69 11.04 12.09 -8.45
C LEU A 69 9.79 11.21 -8.61
N ASP A 70 9.91 9.94 -8.24
CA ASP A 70 8.87 8.92 -8.41
C ASP A 70 7.81 8.98 -7.29
N PHE A 71 6.79 9.82 -7.47
CA PHE A 71 5.60 9.84 -6.62
C PHE A 71 4.36 10.27 -7.39
N ALA A 72 3.18 9.94 -6.83
CA ALA A 72 1.91 10.51 -7.25
C ALA A 72 0.97 10.68 -6.05
N PHE A 73 0.13 11.71 -6.10
CA PHE A 73 -0.94 11.91 -5.13
C PHE A 73 -2.27 11.47 -5.71
N LEU A 74 -2.95 10.58 -4.99
CA LEU A 74 -4.27 10.07 -5.28
C LEU A 74 -5.23 10.46 -4.14
N ARG A 75 -6.51 10.61 -4.45
CA ARG A 75 -7.57 10.86 -3.46
C ARG A 75 -8.70 9.85 -3.63
N ALA A 76 -9.04 9.18 -2.54
CA ALA A 76 -10.21 8.31 -2.48
C ALA A 76 -11.48 9.13 -2.20
N TYR A 77 -12.59 8.70 -2.80
CA TYR A 77 -13.92 9.27 -2.62
C TYR A 77 -14.90 8.20 -2.10
N ASP A 78 -15.87 8.65 -1.32
CA ASP A 78 -16.92 7.80 -0.78
C ASP A 78 -18.07 7.57 -1.78
N GLU A 79 -19.07 6.79 -1.38
CA GLU A 79 -20.24 6.46 -2.20
C GLU A 79 -21.13 7.69 -2.52
N LYS A 80 -20.96 8.80 -1.78
CA LYS A 80 -21.66 10.07 -2.01
C LYS A 80 -20.84 11.00 -2.92
N GLY A 81 -19.66 10.55 -3.38
CA GLY A 81 -18.75 11.36 -4.18
C GLY A 81 -18.01 12.44 -3.38
N GLN A 82 -17.93 12.30 -2.05
CA GLN A 82 -17.18 13.19 -1.18
C GLN A 82 -15.77 12.65 -0.93
N PRO A 83 -14.73 13.50 -0.79
CA PRO A 83 -13.42 13.06 -0.35
C PRO A 83 -13.49 12.27 0.95
N VAL A 84 -12.80 11.13 1.01
CA VAL A 84 -12.73 10.33 2.23
C VAL A 84 -11.94 11.08 3.30
N GLU A 85 -12.53 11.23 4.48
CA GLU A 85 -11.81 11.74 5.66
C GLU A 85 -10.87 10.65 6.21
N SER A 86 -9.59 11.00 6.36
CA SER A 86 -8.59 10.12 6.96
C SER A 86 -8.18 10.66 8.33
N PRO A 87 -8.69 10.11 9.45
CA PRO A 87 -8.34 10.60 10.78
C PRO A 87 -6.87 10.36 11.14
N HIS A 88 -6.21 9.44 10.43
CA HIS A 88 -4.80 9.14 10.59
C HIS A 88 -4.10 9.28 9.24
N TYR A 89 -3.05 10.11 9.19
CA TYR A 89 -2.23 10.34 7.99
C TYR A 89 -0.81 10.72 8.42
N PHE A 90 0.15 10.58 7.50
CA PHE A 90 1.53 10.97 7.76
C PHE A 90 1.71 12.48 7.60
N GLN A 91 2.46 13.07 8.53
CA GLN A 91 2.88 14.46 8.44
C GLN A 91 4.29 14.54 7.83
N TRP A 92 4.58 15.66 7.20
CA TRP A 92 5.91 15.92 6.64
C TRP A 92 6.90 16.24 7.75
N SER A 93 8.10 15.67 7.65
CA SER A 93 9.24 16.13 8.45
C SER A 93 9.77 17.43 7.86
N GLU A 94 9.84 18.49 8.66
CA GLU A 94 10.44 19.77 8.25
C GLU A 94 11.96 19.68 8.04
N LYS A 95 12.61 18.69 8.63
CA LYS A 95 14.08 18.57 8.66
C LYS A 95 14.64 17.65 7.57
N GLY A 96 13.79 16.93 6.85
CA GLY A 96 14.21 15.86 5.96
C GLY A 96 14.82 14.68 6.71
N ALA A 97 15.45 13.76 5.98
CA ALA A 97 16.20 12.64 6.55
C ALA A 97 17.70 12.97 6.60
N ALA A 98 18.38 12.55 7.67
CA ALA A 98 19.82 12.71 7.85
C ALA A 98 20.59 11.39 7.80
N GLU A 99 21.89 11.46 7.52
CA GLU A 99 22.79 10.30 7.59
C GLU A 99 22.79 9.72 9.02
N GLY A 100 22.68 8.39 9.12
CA GLY A 100 22.63 7.68 10.39
C GLY A 100 21.29 7.76 11.13
N GLU A 101 20.30 8.48 10.60
CA GLU A 101 18.95 8.53 11.17
C GLU A 101 18.18 7.22 10.89
N PRO A 102 17.53 6.61 11.89
CA PRO A 102 16.70 5.43 11.65
C PRO A 102 15.44 5.79 10.87
N VAL A 103 15.23 5.12 9.73
CA VAL A 103 14.03 5.24 8.90
C VAL A 103 13.25 3.93 8.90
N PHE A 104 11.93 4.03 9.08
CA PHE A 104 11.03 2.88 9.09
C PHE A 104 10.08 2.95 7.91
N VAL A 105 9.87 1.82 7.24
CA VAL A 105 8.94 1.69 6.11
C VAL A 105 7.84 0.71 6.47
N ILE A 106 6.60 1.12 6.27
CA ILE A 106 5.42 0.28 6.45
C ILE A 106 4.84 -0.01 5.07
N GLY A 107 4.59 -1.29 4.77
CA GLY A 107 4.08 -1.69 3.47
C GLY A 107 3.56 -3.12 3.46
N ARG A 108 3.28 -3.62 2.26
CA ARG A 108 2.82 -4.99 2.01
C ARG A 108 3.78 -5.66 1.03
N PRO A 109 4.94 -6.17 1.50
CA PRO A 109 5.85 -6.90 0.63
C PRO A 109 5.13 -8.13 0.05
N GLY A 110 5.42 -8.45 -1.20
CA GLY A 110 4.76 -9.56 -1.92
C GLY A 110 5.14 -10.91 -1.34
N ASN A 111 6.33 -11.41 -1.67
CA ASN A 111 6.87 -12.67 -1.17
C ASN A 111 8.39 -12.56 -0.97
N THR A 112 8.94 -13.41 -0.10
CA THR A 112 10.39 -13.58 0.08
C THR A 112 10.65 -15.04 0.46
N ASP A 113 11.71 -15.64 -0.08
CA ASP A 113 12.14 -16.99 0.28
C ASP A 113 13.34 -16.90 1.24
N ARG A 114 13.04 -16.91 2.54
CA ARG A 114 14.04 -16.76 3.62
C ARG A 114 13.98 -17.89 4.66
N LEU A 115 13.09 -18.86 4.47
CA LEU A 115 12.84 -20.00 5.36
C LEU A 115 12.99 -21.30 4.59
#